data_AF-A0A260ZB14-F1
#
_entry.id   AF-A0A260ZB14-F1
#
_cell.length_a   1.000
_cell.length_b   1.000
_cell.length_c   1.000
_cell.angle_alpha   90.00
_cell.angle_beta   90.00
_cell.angle_gamma   90.00
#
_symmetry.space_group_name_H-M   'P 1'
#
loop_
_entity.id
_entity.type
_entity.pdbx_description
1 polymer ?
#
loop_
_entity_poly.entity_id
_entity_poly.type
_entity_poly.pdbx_seq_one_letter_code
_entity_poly.pdbx_strand_id
1 'polypeptide(L)'
;IDNLDKRLDEIYELLKRNSVPKPERNEILKSIREESIRPAEVAKTSEKLIEKPNSFPITSLNYSRFEMNAANILMGASVDLALSSSSVSSEDGFFNNFFYPFTRDQSGYILLDREELPPNKSWCSEEKQPVLAINLAKNTEILYVSYQHSKWNGLIPDGAPKKYNVLACLDSKCEHLEPLATNCEYEKSVNGQDIQEQFCRISSNSVAPPVKKVQFHFPENHGNVEKTCIYSVRVFGIPRSLFRTEQKKLEDKKKCEELAWNYQHSSLVYSWQEKNCTLLYSMECCSDCPECCSECKMKDFNYMFFGNTAFGLIVLLIFMLAVIWGVVDMLKNLKANSVNV
;
A
#
# COMPACT_ATOMS: atom_id res chain seq x y z
N ILE A 1 9.01 -31.12 -16.19
CA ILE A 1 8.87 -32.41 -15.47
C ILE A 1 10.27 -32.95 -15.11
N ASP A 2 11.21 -33.01 -16.06
CA ASP A 2 12.60 -33.49 -15.83
C ASP A 2 13.48 -32.74 -14.81
N ASN A 3 13.13 -31.53 -14.39
CA ASN A 3 13.91 -30.78 -13.39
C ASN A 3 13.37 -30.93 -11.95
N LEU A 4 12.24 -31.61 -11.78
CA LEU A 4 11.63 -31.82 -10.46
C LEU A 4 12.12 -33.13 -9.84
N ASP A 5 12.15 -34.22 -10.62
CA ASP A 5 12.67 -35.52 -10.19
C ASP A 5 14.14 -35.44 -9.77
N LYS A 6 14.95 -34.67 -10.52
CA LYS A 6 16.36 -34.47 -10.22
C LYS A 6 16.61 -33.74 -8.88
N ARG A 7 15.72 -32.82 -8.51
CA ARG A 7 15.78 -32.12 -7.21
C ARG A 7 15.26 -33.00 -6.07
N LEU A 8 14.34 -33.91 -6.37
CA LEU A 8 13.82 -34.87 -5.40
C LEU A 8 14.89 -35.90 -4.99
N ASP A 9 15.68 -36.39 -5.95
CA ASP A 9 16.78 -37.33 -5.71
C ASP A 9 17.92 -36.70 -4.88
N GLU A 10 18.24 -35.43 -5.12
CA GLU A 10 19.23 -34.69 -4.30
C GLU A 10 18.77 -34.50 -2.85
N ILE A 11 17.49 -34.21 -2.63
CA ILE A 11 16.89 -34.11 -1.28
C ILE A 11 16.91 -35.48 -0.59
N TYR A 12 16.67 -36.56 -1.35
CA TYR A 12 16.68 -37.93 -0.84
C TYR A 12 18.06 -38.35 -0.32
N GLU A 13 19.14 -37.98 -1.01
CA GLU A 13 20.52 -38.27 -0.60
C GLU A 13 20.98 -37.39 0.57
N LEU A 14 20.47 -36.16 0.71
CA LEU A 14 20.74 -35.29 1.87
C LEU A 14 20.09 -35.81 3.16
N LEU A 15 18.87 -36.36 3.08
CA LEU A 15 18.17 -36.98 4.23
C LEU A 15 18.80 -38.30 4.68
N LYS A 16 19.57 -38.95 3.79
CA LYS A 16 20.29 -40.20 4.07
C LYS A 16 21.60 -39.95 4.82
N ARG A 17 22.21 -38.77 4.61
CA ARG A 17 23.50 -38.36 5.18
C ARG A 17 23.39 -37.79 6.60
N ASN A 18 22.24 -37.22 6.97
CA ASN A 18 21.97 -36.76 8.33
C ASN A 18 21.26 -37.86 9.12
N SER A 19 21.76 -38.17 10.32
CA SER A 19 21.26 -39.23 11.21
C SER A 19 19.91 -38.86 11.85
N VAL A 20 18.86 -38.72 11.02
CA VAL A 20 17.47 -38.53 11.45
C VAL A 20 16.85 -39.89 11.79
N PRO A 21 16.22 -40.07 12.96
CA PRO A 21 15.55 -41.31 13.33
C PRO A 21 14.49 -41.76 12.30
N LYS A 22 14.40 -43.07 12.05
CA LYS A 22 13.48 -43.69 11.07
C LYS A 22 11.99 -43.26 11.14
N PRO A 23 11.37 -42.98 12.31
CA PRO A 23 9.95 -42.62 12.34
C PRO A 23 9.63 -41.24 11.72
N GLU A 24 10.44 -40.20 11.99
CA GLU A 24 10.21 -38.84 11.42
C GLU A 24 10.44 -38.78 9.90
N ARG A 25 11.32 -39.64 9.37
CA ARG A 25 11.59 -39.72 7.92
C ARG A 25 10.35 -40.10 7.11
N ASN A 26 9.49 -40.97 7.64
CA ASN A 26 8.32 -41.47 6.93
C ASN A 26 7.15 -40.48 6.90
N GLU A 27 7.12 -39.55 7.86
CA GLU A 27 6.08 -38.53 7.97
C GLU A 27 6.35 -37.35 7.02
N ILE A 28 7.62 -36.92 6.94
CA ILE A 28 8.09 -35.90 5.98
C ILE A 28 7.95 -36.39 4.53
N LEU A 29 8.15 -37.70 4.28
CA LEU A 29 7.96 -38.27 2.94
C LEU A 29 6.49 -38.30 2.50
N LYS A 30 5.55 -38.43 3.44
CA LYS A 30 4.11 -38.42 3.15
C LYS A 30 3.62 -37.01 2.79
N SER A 31 4.08 -35.98 3.51
CA SER A 31 3.67 -34.60 3.23
C SER A 31 4.15 -34.10 1.85
N ILE A 32 5.37 -34.47 1.43
CA ILE A 32 5.93 -34.09 0.11
C ILE A 32 5.16 -34.78 -1.03
N ARG A 33 4.72 -36.03 -0.82
CA ARG A 33 3.96 -36.78 -1.84
C ARG A 33 2.54 -36.26 -2.00
N GLU A 34 1.90 -35.82 -0.92
CA GLU A 34 0.55 -35.25 -0.95
C GLU A 34 0.51 -33.85 -1.60
N GLU A 35 1.60 -33.07 -1.49
CA GLU A 35 1.71 -31.76 -2.13
C GLU A 35 1.95 -31.84 -3.66
N SER A 36 2.56 -32.94 -4.14
CA SER A 36 2.80 -33.21 -5.56
C SER A 36 1.55 -33.69 -6.35
N ILE A 37 0.46 -34.08 -5.68
CA ILE A 37 -0.69 -34.76 -6.32
C ILE A 37 -1.91 -33.84 -6.52
N ARG A 38 -1.86 -32.57 -6.11
CA ARG A 38 -2.97 -31.63 -6.37
C ARG A 38 -3.01 -31.20 -7.85
N PRO A 39 -4.12 -31.43 -8.60
CA PRO A 39 -4.18 -31.16 -10.04
C PRO A 39 -4.13 -29.67 -10.39
N ALA A 40 -3.32 -29.37 -11.39
CA ALA A 40 -3.23 -28.10 -12.09
C ALA A 40 -4.36 -27.96 -13.13
N GLU A 41 -5.54 -27.51 -12.71
CA GLU A 41 -6.60 -26.96 -13.58
C GLU A 41 -7.19 -25.80 -12.78
N VAL A 42 -6.86 -24.52 -13.03
CA VAL A 42 -7.37 -23.69 -14.13
C VAL A 42 -6.31 -22.63 -14.45
N ALA A 43 -5.49 -22.88 -15.46
CA ALA A 43 -4.61 -21.89 -16.06
C ALA A 43 -4.63 -22.11 -17.57
N LYS A 44 -5.65 -21.56 -18.25
CA LYS A 44 -5.67 -21.31 -19.70
C LYS A 44 -6.92 -20.52 -20.07
N THR A 45 -6.86 -19.19 -19.92
CA THR A 45 -7.42 -18.26 -20.91
C THR A 45 -6.63 -16.96 -20.79
N SER A 46 -5.44 -16.95 -21.38
CA SER A 46 -4.82 -15.72 -21.83
C SER A 46 -5.50 -15.33 -23.13
N GLU A 47 -6.25 -14.23 -23.15
CA GLU A 47 -6.19 -13.27 -24.26
C GLU A 47 -7.00 -12.01 -23.97
N LYS A 48 -6.32 -10.89 -24.23
CA LYS A 48 -6.82 -9.50 -24.32
C LYS A 48 -6.93 -8.70 -23.02
N LEU A 49 -5.76 -8.40 -22.46
CA LEU A 49 -5.50 -7.14 -21.76
C LEU A 49 -5.76 -5.99 -22.74
N ILE A 50 -6.89 -5.32 -22.56
CA ILE A 50 -7.00 -3.90 -22.93
C ILE A 50 -6.33 -3.17 -21.78
N GLU A 51 -5.13 -2.65 -22.03
CA GLU A 51 -4.41 -1.78 -21.10
C GLU A 51 -5.28 -0.58 -20.71
N LYS A 52 -5.73 -0.55 -19.45
CA LYS A 52 -6.02 0.70 -18.77
C LYS A 52 -4.70 1.18 -18.15
N PRO A 53 -4.27 2.43 -18.40
CA PRO A 53 -3.11 2.98 -17.71
C PRO A 53 -3.50 3.21 -16.24
N ASN A 54 -2.65 2.77 -15.31
CA ASN A 54 -2.66 3.00 -13.85
C ASN A 54 -2.86 1.78 -12.92
N SER A 55 -2.41 0.59 -13.30
CA SER A 55 -2.15 -0.45 -12.29
C SER A 55 -0.74 -1.02 -12.48
N PHE A 56 0.17 -0.58 -11.61
CA PHE A 56 1.53 -1.10 -11.51
C PHE A 56 1.52 -2.53 -10.93
N PRO A 57 2.43 -3.43 -11.36
CA PRO A 57 2.55 -4.76 -10.78
C PRO A 57 3.22 -4.65 -9.40
N ILE A 58 2.43 -4.88 -8.36
CA ILE A 58 2.71 -4.70 -6.93
C ILE A 58 3.60 -5.83 -6.32
N THR A 59 4.03 -6.81 -7.10
CA THR A 59 4.51 -8.10 -6.59
C THR A 59 5.94 -8.16 -6.04
N SER A 60 6.66 -7.04 -5.86
CA SER A 60 8.06 -7.04 -5.38
C SER A 60 8.34 -6.35 -4.04
N LEU A 61 7.33 -5.72 -3.42
CA LEU A 61 7.48 -5.15 -2.08
C LEU A 61 7.15 -6.22 -1.03
N ASN A 62 8.03 -6.40 -0.04
CA ASN A 62 7.69 -7.20 1.14
C ASN A 62 6.78 -6.37 2.05
N TYR A 63 5.47 -6.36 1.76
CA TYR A 63 4.43 -5.56 2.42
C TYR A 63 4.49 -5.66 3.96
N SER A 64 4.87 -6.82 4.49
CA SER A 64 4.93 -7.10 5.93
C SER A 64 5.88 -6.18 6.72
N ARG A 65 6.92 -5.62 6.10
CA ARG A 65 7.84 -4.68 6.80
C ARG A 65 7.24 -3.29 7.01
N PHE A 66 6.30 -2.89 6.16
CA PHE A 66 5.77 -1.53 6.11
C PHE A 66 4.37 -1.40 6.71
N GLU A 67 3.82 -2.54 7.12
CA GLU A 67 2.53 -2.60 7.78
C GLU A 67 2.61 -2.00 9.17
N MET A 68 1.59 -1.24 9.53
CA MET A 68 1.43 -0.70 10.88
C MET A 68 -0.03 -0.71 11.29
N ASN A 69 -0.25 -0.71 12.61
CA ASN A 69 -1.56 -0.38 13.18
C ASN A 69 -1.78 1.14 13.13
N ALA A 70 -2.43 1.60 12.06
CA ALA A 70 -2.72 3.01 11.83
C ALA A 70 -3.74 3.61 12.80
N ALA A 71 -4.47 2.77 13.55
CA ALA A 71 -5.40 3.19 14.59
C ALA A 71 -4.73 3.36 15.96
N ASN A 72 -3.41 3.18 16.08
CA ASN A 72 -2.71 3.29 17.36
C ASN A 72 -2.65 4.76 17.86
N ILE A 73 -3.23 5.03 19.03
CA ILE A 73 -3.25 6.37 19.64
C ILE A 73 -1.84 6.90 19.96
N LEU A 74 -0.89 6.02 20.28
CA LEU A 74 0.51 6.41 20.52
C LEU A 74 1.20 6.90 19.23
N MET A 75 0.67 6.54 18.06
CA MET A 75 1.12 7.05 16.77
C MET A 75 0.37 8.32 16.33
N GLY A 76 -0.61 8.77 17.12
CA GLY A 76 -1.41 9.96 16.87
C GLY A 76 -2.79 9.70 16.26
N ALA A 77 -3.28 8.45 16.30
CA ALA A 77 -4.68 8.17 15.98
C ALA A 77 -5.61 8.69 17.10
N SER A 78 -6.89 8.91 16.79
CA SER A 78 -7.88 9.32 17.79
C SER A 78 -9.28 8.86 17.43
N VAL A 79 -10.15 8.73 18.43
CA VAL A 79 -11.59 8.59 18.19
C VAL A 79 -12.15 9.94 17.75
N ASP A 80 -13.01 9.94 16.75
CA ASP A 80 -13.76 11.11 16.33
C ASP A 80 -15.12 11.12 17.03
N LEU A 81 -15.20 11.82 18.16
CA LEU A 81 -16.40 11.88 18.99
C LEU A 81 -17.61 12.50 18.28
N ALA A 82 -17.40 13.35 17.27
CA ALA A 82 -18.50 14.01 16.55
C ALA A 82 -19.16 13.09 15.51
N LEU A 83 -18.42 12.09 15.03
CA LEU A 83 -18.89 11.09 14.06
C LEU A 83 -19.11 9.71 14.67
N SER A 84 -18.84 9.57 15.97
CA SER A 84 -19.13 8.35 16.72
C SER A 84 -20.45 8.48 17.46
N SER A 85 -21.10 7.35 17.73
CA SER A 85 -22.26 7.27 18.60
C SER A 85 -21.93 7.77 20.01
N SER A 86 -22.97 8.17 20.73
CA SER A 86 -22.88 8.60 22.11
C SER A 86 -22.27 7.49 22.98
N SER A 87 -21.27 7.86 23.77
CA SER A 87 -20.58 6.94 24.66
C SER A 87 -21.23 6.90 26.05
N VAL A 88 -21.28 5.72 26.64
CA VAL A 88 -21.76 5.49 28.01
C VAL A 88 -20.68 4.81 28.85
N SER A 89 -20.90 4.73 30.15
CA SER A 89 -20.03 4.00 31.08
C SER A 89 -19.91 2.53 30.70
N SER A 90 -18.67 2.02 30.71
CA SER A 90 -18.39 0.59 30.56
C SER A 90 -18.91 -0.21 31.76
N GLU A 91 -18.79 0.37 32.96
CA GLU A 91 -19.29 -0.20 34.20
C GLU A 91 -20.78 0.06 34.40
N ASP A 92 -21.49 -0.98 34.87
CA ASP A 92 -22.89 -0.88 35.25
C ASP A 92 -23.05 -0.23 36.63
N GLY A 93 -24.18 0.43 36.86
CA GLY A 93 -24.55 1.00 38.15
C GLY A 93 -24.84 2.51 38.11
N PHE A 94 -25.80 2.94 38.92
CA PHE A 94 -26.28 4.32 38.95
C PHE A 94 -25.16 5.35 39.19
N PHE A 95 -24.28 5.10 40.17
CA PHE A 95 -23.19 6.02 40.48
C PHE A 95 -22.22 6.19 39.31
N ASN A 96 -21.85 5.09 38.66
CA ASN A 96 -20.91 5.12 37.54
C ASN A 96 -21.52 5.86 36.34
N ASN A 97 -22.79 5.59 36.02
CA ASN A 97 -23.47 6.28 34.92
C ASN A 97 -23.70 7.77 35.22
N PHE A 98 -24.06 8.11 36.47
CA PHE A 98 -24.26 9.50 36.90
C PHE A 98 -22.97 10.32 36.86
N PHE A 99 -21.84 9.74 37.25
CA PHE A 99 -20.55 10.43 37.27
C PHE A 99 -19.80 10.37 35.93
N TYR A 100 -20.15 9.48 35.01
CA TYR A 100 -19.47 9.30 33.72
C TYR A 100 -19.27 10.60 32.91
N PRO A 101 -20.26 11.52 32.80
CA PRO A 101 -20.06 12.81 32.11
C PRO A 101 -18.98 13.70 32.73
N PHE A 102 -18.63 13.45 33.99
CA PHE A 102 -17.58 14.18 34.72
C PHE A 102 -16.24 13.44 34.72
N THR A 103 -16.17 12.25 34.12
CA THR A 103 -14.93 11.49 33.96
C THR A 103 -14.17 11.91 32.71
N ARG A 104 -12.84 11.73 32.71
CA ARG A 104 -12.02 11.98 31.51
C ARG A 104 -12.41 10.98 30.42
N ASP A 105 -12.46 11.46 29.17
CA ASP A 105 -12.72 10.64 27.99
C ASP A 105 -11.82 9.39 27.99
N GLN A 106 -12.43 8.21 28.05
CA GLN A 106 -11.77 6.91 28.02
C GLN A 106 -11.85 6.24 26.65
N SER A 107 -12.43 6.89 25.65
CA SER A 107 -12.56 6.34 24.29
C SER A 107 -11.20 5.99 23.67
N GLY A 108 -10.14 6.74 23.99
CA GLY A 108 -8.79 6.47 23.50
C GLY A 108 -8.16 5.15 23.97
N TYR A 109 -8.70 4.49 25.01
CA TYR A 109 -8.18 3.20 25.46
C TYR A 109 -8.33 2.10 24.42
N ILE A 110 -9.36 2.16 23.59
CA ILE A 110 -9.65 1.14 22.57
C ILE A 110 -8.66 1.17 21.40
N LEU A 111 -7.87 2.24 21.31
CA LEU A 111 -6.87 2.49 20.29
C LEU A 111 -5.45 2.25 20.79
N LEU A 112 -5.28 1.82 22.05
CA LEU A 112 -3.97 1.53 22.62
C LEU A 112 -3.54 0.12 22.20
N ASP A 113 -2.40 0.05 21.52
CA ASP A 113 -1.87 -1.23 21.07
C ASP A 113 -1.27 -2.01 22.24
N ARG A 114 -2.01 -3.02 22.72
CA ARG A 114 -1.67 -3.82 23.90
C ARG A 114 -2.10 -5.27 23.70
N GLU A 115 -1.26 -6.19 24.17
CA GLU A 115 -1.62 -7.61 24.19
C GLU A 115 -2.70 -7.90 25.25
N GLU A 116 -2.53 -7.32 26.45
CA GLU A 116 -3.47 -7.49 27.55
C GLU A 116 -4.40 -6.28 27.70
N LEU A 117 -5.70 -6.55 27.60
CA LEU A 117 -6.75 -5.53 27.72
C LEU A 117 -7.34 -5.57 29.14
N PRO A 118 -7.25 -4.46 29.91
CA PRO A 118 -7.84 -4.40 31.23
C PRO A 118 -9.38 -4.45 31.15
N PRO A 119 -10.03 -5.13 32.10
CA PRO A 119 -11.48 -5.11 32.19
C PRO A 119 -11.98 -3.68 32.40
N ASN A 120 -13.18 -3.37 31.90
CA ASN A 120 -13.85 -2.07 32.03
C ASN A 120 -13.17 -0.89 31.30
N LYS A 121 -12.12 -1.12 30.51
CA LYS A 121 -11.52 -0.11 29.62
C LYS A 121 -11.98 -0.34 28.20
N SER A 122 -13.26 -0.08 27.99
CA SER A 122 -13.95 -0.19 26.71
C SER A 122 -14.68 1.12 26.40
N TRP A 123 -14.92 1.35 25.11
CA TRP A 123 -15.90 2.32 24.66
C TRP A 123 -17.24 1.60 24.52
N CYS A 124 -18.31 2.13 25.11
CA CYS A 124 -19.62 1.51 25.06
C CYS A 124 -20.67 2.48 24.56
N SER A 125 -21.73 1.97 23.95
CA SER A 125 -22.89 2.74 23.51
C SER A 125 -24.17 1.92 23.69
N GLU A 126 -25.27 2.60 23.98
CA GLU A 126 -26.64 2.03 24.08
C GLU A 126 -27.44 2.24 22.78
N GLU A 127 -26.84 2.88 21.77
CA GLU A 127 -27.46 2.98 20.46
C GLU A 127 -27.58 1.60 19.81
N LYS A 128 -28.69 1.34 19.11
CA LYS A 128 -28.98 0.03 18.52
C LYS A 128 -27.95 -0.44 17.49
N GLN A 129 -27.35 0.50 16.76
CA GLN A 129 -26.32 0.24 15.74
C GLN A 129 -25.21 1.26 15.92
N PRO A 130 -24.34 1.09 16.92
CA PRO A 130 -23.37 2.12 17.24
C PRO A 130 -22.31 2.23 16.15
N VAL A 131 -21.87 3.47 15.93
CA VAL A 131 -20.82 3.83 14.99
C VAL A 131 -19.61 4.31 15.78
N LEU A 132 -18.44 3.76 15.48
CA LEU A 132 -17.17 4.23 16.02
C LEU A 132 -16.32 4.79 14.87
N ALA A 133 -16.10 6.09 14.85
CA ALA A 133 -15.27 6.76 13.87
C ALA A 133 -13.85 6.96 14.43
N ILE A 134 -12.83 6.60 13.65
CA ILE A 134 -11.42 6.66 14.05
C ILE A 134 -10.64 7.48 13.03
N ASN A 135 -10.00 8.55 13.50
CA ASN A 135 -8.93 9.25 12.79
C ASN A 135 -7.66 8.41 12.85
N LEU A 136 -7.17 7.96 11.70
CA LEU A 136 -5.92 7.21 11.60
C LEU A 136 -4.72 8.15 11.75
N ALA A 137 -3.64 7.63 12.32
CA ALA A 137 -2.39 8.35 12.55
C ALA A 137 -1.75 8.87 11.26
N LYS A 138 -1.91 8.15 10.15
CA LYS A 138 -1.42 8.50 8.82
C LYS A 138 -2.47 8.17 7.77
N ASN A 139 -2.26 8.73 6.58
CA ASN A 139 -3.04 8.34 5.41
C ASN A 139 -2.58 6.95 4.94
N THR A 140 -3.47 5.96 5.02
CA THR A 140 -3.11 4.53 5.01
C THR A 140 -3.98 3.76 4.04
N GLU A 141 -3.35 2.91 3.22
CA GLU A 141 -4.03 1.86 2.45
C GLU A 141 -4.28 0.66 3.38
N ILE A 142 -5.55 0.36 3.64
CA ILE A 142 -5.94 -0.59 4.69
C ILE A 142 -5.97 -1.99 4.09
N LEU A 143 -5.30 -2.93 4.76
CA LEU A 143 -5.19 -4.32 4.31
C LEU A 143 -6.14 -5.24 5.08
N TYR A 144 -6.27 -5.01 6.38
CA TYR A 144 -7.17 -5.76 7.25
C TYR A 144 -7.37 -5.02 8.57
N VAL A 145 -8.36 -5.44 9.33
CA VAL A 145 -8.60 -4.95 10.69
C VAL A 145 -8.55 -6.12 11.66
N SER A 146 -8.37 -5.82 12.93
CA SER A 146 -8.63 -6.79 13.99
C SER A 146 -9.50 -6.19 15.08
N TYR A 147 -10.26 -7.07 15.72
CA TYR A 147 -11.01 -6.78 16.92
C TYR A 147 -10.55 -7.72 18.02
N GLN A 148 -10.34 -7.18 19.22
CA GLN A 148 -9.94 -7.95 20.39
C GLN A 148 -10.79 -7.55 21.60
N HIS A 149 -11.29 -8.57 22.32
CA HIS A 149 -11.98 -8.40 23.59
C HIS A 149 -11.04 -8.63 24.79
N SER A 150 -11.35 -8.07 25.97
CA SER A 150 -10.71 -8.49 27.23
C SER A 150 -10.93 -9.98 27.47
N LYS A 151 -9.95 -10.66 28.10
CA LYS A 151 -9.98 -12.11 28.36
C LYS A 151 -11.35 -12.57 28.87
N TRP A 152 -11.92 -13.53 28.16
CA TRP A 152 -13.15 -14.24 28.54
C TRP A 152 -12.87 -15.75 28.57
N ASN A 153 -13.27 -16.41 29.66
CA ASN A 153 -12.99 -17.84 29.93
C ASN A 153 -13.92 -18.76 29.11
N GLY A 154 -13.85 -18.68 27.78
CA GLY A 154 -14.65 -19.51 26.89
C GLY A 154 -16.10 -19.05 26.64
N LEU A 155 -16.58 -17.97 27.26
CA LEU A 155 -17.89 -17.35 26.96
C LEU A 155 -17.72 -15.88 26.57
N ILE A 156 -18.00 -15.54 25.32
CA ILE A 156 -17.96 -14.15 24.85
C ILE A 156 -19.02 -13.34 25.61
N PRO A 157 -18.67 -12.17 26.16
CA PRO A 157 -19.64 -11.33 26.85
C PRO A 157 -20.77 -10.86 25.92
N ASP A 158 -21.98 -10.85 26.45
CA ASP A 158 -23.22 -10.45 25.77
C ASP A 158 -23.14 -9.07 25.09
N GLY A 159 -22.51 -8.10 25.75
CA GLY A 159 -22.29 -6.76 25.21
C GLY A 159 -21.16 -6.65 24.18
N ALA A 160 -20.43 -7.71 23.87
CA ALA A 160 -19.41 -7.68 22.82
C ALA A 160 -20.08 -7.58 21.43
N PRO A 161 -19.47 -6.88 20.46
CA PRO A 161 -19.92 -6.89 19.09
C PRO A 161 -19.80 -8.32 18.51
N LYS A 162 -20.85 -8.78 17.84
CA LYS A 162 -20.90 -10.06 17.13
C LYS A 162 -20.64 -9.86 15.65
N LYS A 163 -21.26 -8.84 15.05
CA LYS A 163 -21.04 -8.45 13.65
C LYS A 163 -20.63 -7.00 13.56
N TYR A 164 -19.72 -6.72 12.64
CA TYR A 164 -19.32 -5.37 12.33
C TYR A 164 -18.94 -5.18 10.85
N ASN A 165 -19.11 -3.95 10.38
CA ASN A 165 -18.66 -3.51 9.07
C ASN A 165 -17.60 -2.43 9.26
N VAL A 166 -16.68 -2.33 8.31
CA VAL A 166 -15.66 -1.30 8.26
C VAL A 166 -15.82 -0.52 6.97
N LEU A 167 -15.97 0.80 7.10
CA LEU A 167 -16.12 1.72 5.99
C LEU A 167 -14.98 2.74 6.00
N ALA A 168 -14.44 3.01 4.82
CA ALA A 168 -13.52 4.10 4.55
C ALA A 168 -14.28 5.41 4.40
N CYS A 169 -13.82 6.47 5.05
CA CYS A 169 -14.31 7.82 4.79
C CYS A 169 -13.48 8.48 3.69
N LEU A 170 -14.12 8.81 2.57
CA LEU A 170 -13.46 9.45 1.42
C LEU A 170 -13.30 10.97 1.61
N ASP A 171 -14.07 11.55 2.53
CA ASP A 171 -13.97 12.96 2.93
C ASP A 171 -13.79 13.10 4.46
N SER A 172 -13.46 14.30 4.91
CA SER A 172 -13.18 14.57 6.33
C SER A 172 -14.40 14.43 7.24
N LYS A 173 -15.61 14.56 6.70
CA LYS A 173 -16.88 14.49 7.43
C LYS A 173 -17.53 13.10 7.35
N CYS A 174 -16.95 12.17 6.59
CA CYS A 174 -17.54 10.87 6.29
C CYS A 174 -18.92 10.95 5.62
N GLU A 175 -19.18 11.97 4.79
CA GLU A 175 -20.43 12.03 4.00
C GLU A 175 -20.41 11.00 2.86
N HIS A 176 -19.23 10.71 2.32
CA HIS A 176 -18.98 9.67 1.33
C HIS A 176 -18.23 8.49 1.96
N LEU A 177 -18.93 7.35 2.05
CA LEU A 177 -18.45 6.11 2.65
C LEU A 177 -18.24 5.04 1.58
N GLU A 178 -17.12 4.32 1.68
CA GLU A 178 -16.83 3.16 0.83
C GLU A 178 -16.63 1.92 1.71
N PRO A 179 -17.31 0.79 1.43
CA PRO A 179 -17.15 -0.42 2.23
C PRO A 179 -15.77 -1.06 2.02
N LEU A 180 -15.05 -1.27 3.12
CA LEU A 180 -13.77 -1.98 3.14
C LEU A 180 -13.99 -3.46 3.44
N ALA A 181 -14.64 -3.75 4.56
CA ALA A 181 -14.99 -5.09 4.98
C ALA A 181 -16.43 -5.10 5.47
N THR A 182 -17.19 -6.11 5.03
CA THR A 182 -18.59 -6.28 5.41
C THR A 182 -18.79 -7.63 6.06
N ASN A 183 -19.70 -7.70 7.03
CA ASN A 183 -20.02 -8.91 7.79
C ASN A 183 -18.80 -9.56 8.45
N CYS A 184 -17.92 -8.74 9.06
CA CYS A 184 -16.90 -9.28 9.95
C CYS A 184 -17.60 -9.85 11.18
N GLU A 185 -17.32 -11.10 11.52
CA GLU A 185 -17.93 -11.78 12.67
C GLU A 185 -16.88 -12.02 13.74
N TYR A 186 -17.26 -11.78 14.99
CA TYR A 186 -16.48 -12.10 16.17
C TYR A 186 -17.13 -13.31 16.85
N GLU A 187 -16.43 -14.44 16.85
CA GLU A 187 -17.01 -15.71 17.29
C GLU A 187 -16.06 -16.51 18.19
N LYS A 188 -16.58 -17.47 18.92
CA LYS A 188 -15.71 -18.34 19.72
C LYS A 188 -14.89 -19.23 18.79
N SER A 189 -13.58 -19.31 19.03
CA SER A 189 -12.70 -20.21 18.27
C SER A 189 -13.16 -21.67 18.39
N VAL A 190 -13.28 -22.33 17.24
CA VAL A 190 -13.75 -23.71 17.10
C VAL A 190 -12.81 -24.73 17.78
N ASN A 191 -11.52 -24.41 17.88
CA ASN A 191 -10.49 -25.33 18.36
C ASN A 191 -10.28 -25.29 19.89
N GLY A 192 -11.16 -24.61 20.64
CA GLY A 192 -11.06 -24.51 22.11
C GLY A 192 -9.89 -23.66 22.62
N GLN A 193 -9.16 -22.99 21.73
CA GLN A 193 -8.19 -21.95 22.10
C GLN A 193 -8.95 -20.63 22.22
N ASP A 194 -8.88 -19.97 23.39
CA ASP A 194 -9.51 -18.66 23.64
C ASP A 194 -8.76 -17.53 22.91
N ILE A 195 -8.73 -17.59 21.57
CA ILE A 195 -8.14 -16.57 20.71
C ILE A 195 -9.03 -15.33 20.79
N GLN A 196 -8.56 -14.34 21.54
CA GLN A 196 -9.29 -13.11 21.84
C GLN A 196 -9.27 -12.10 20.70
N GLU A 197 -8.21 -12.11 19.89
CA GLU A 197 -8.06 -11.21 18.75
C GLU A 197 -8.42 -11.94 17.45
N GLN A 198 -9.32 -11.33 16.67
CA GLN A 198 -9.78 -11.89 15.41
C GLN A 198 -9.59 -10.89 14.29
N PHE A 199 -9.07 -11.40 13.17
CA PHE A 199 -8.73 -10.60 12.01
C PHE A 199 -9.85 -10.66 10.98
N CYS A 200 -10.27 -9.51 10.48
CA CYS A 200 -11.16 -9.40 9.32
C CYS A 200 -10.38 -8.82 8.15
N ARG A 201 -10.19 -9.64 7.10
CA ARG A 201 -9.47 -9.23 5.90
C ARG A 201 -10.37 -8.41 4.98
N ILE A 202 -9.81 -7.34 4.43
CA ILE A 202 -10.46 -6.54 3.41
C ILE A 202 -10.36 -7.29 2.08
N SER A 203 -11.44 -7.32 1.32
CA SER A 203 -11.44 -7.96 0.00
C SER A 203 -10.47 -7.22 -0.92
N SER A 204 -9.62 -7.94 -1.64
CA SER A 204 -8.71 -7.36 -2.65
C SER A 204 -9.43 -6.59 -3.76
N ASN A 205 -10.75 -6.78 -3.90
CA ASN A 205 -11.59 -6.06 -4.86
C ASN A 205 -12.11 -4.72 -4.30
N SER A 206 -11.95 -4.45 -3.00
CA SER A 206 -12.24 -3.13 -2.43
C SER A 206 -11.10 -2.20 -2.82
N VAL A 207 -11.36 -1.30 -3.76
CA VAL A 207 -10.38 -0.34 -4.32
C VAL A 207 -10.49 0.99 -3.57
N ALA A 208 -10.57 0.94 -2.24
CA ALA A 208 -10.61 2.17 -1.48
C ALA A 208 -9.24 2.85 -1.54
N PRO A 209 -9.17 4.15 -1.87
CA PRO A 209 -7.91 4.89 -1.82
C PRO A 209 -7.37 4.92 -0.39
N PRO A 210 -6.08 5.24 -0.18
CA PRO A 210 -5.57 5.48 1.15
C PRO A 210 -6.42 6.53 1.86
N VAL A 211 -6.89 6.19 3.07
CA VAL A 211 -7.78 7.05 3.87
C VAL A 211 -7.11 7.49 5.16
N LYS A 212 -7.60 8.61 5.70
CA LYS A 212 -7.21 9.14 7.01
C LYS A 212 -8.21 8.80 8.12
N LYS A 213 -9.37 8.25 7.77
CA LYS A 213 -10.47 8.01 8.70
C LYS A 213 -11.28 6.80 8.28
N VAL A 214 -11.71 6.03 9.25
CA VAL A 214 -12.57 4.85 9.08
C VAL A 214 -13.74 4.90 10.06
N GLN A 215 -14.82 4.22 9.71
CA GLN A 215 -15.94 3.96 10.60
C GLN A 215 -16.14 2.46 10.78
N PHE A 216 -16.26 2.05 12.02
CA PHE A 216 -16.75 0.73 12.40
C PHE A 216 -18.22 0.83 12.74
N HIS A 217 -19.05 0.05 12.06
CA HIS A 217 -20.49 -0.03 12.31
C HIS A 217 -20.79 -1.36 12.95
N PHE A 218 -21.47 -1.37 14.09
CA PHE A 218 -21.75 -2.57 14.88
C PHE A 218 -23.25 -2.90 14.84
N PRO A 219 -23.75 -3.56 13.79
CA PRO A 219 -25.19 -3.82 13.66
C PRO A 219 -25.72 -4.85 14.67
N GLU A 220 -24.87 -5.70 15.25
CA GLU A 220 -25.28 -6.82 16.10
C GLU A 220 -24.23 -7.09 17.20
N ASN A 221 -24.67 -7.24 18.44
CA ASN A 221 -23.88 -7.72 19.58
C ASN A 221 -24.22 -9.19 19.89
N HIS A 222 -23.60 -9.79 20.91
CA HIS A 222 -23.86 -11.19 21.29
C HIS A 222 -25.19 -11.42 22.02
N GLY A 223 -25.98 -10.36 22.26
CA GLY A 223 -27.36 -10.42 22.75
C GLY A 223 -27.48 -10.10 24.24
N ASN A 224 -28.68 -10.33 24.80
CA ASN A 224 -29.06 -10.17 26.22
C ASN A 224 -28.85 -8.80 26.89
N VAL A 225 -28.20 -7.85 26.22
CA VAL A 225 -28.00 -6.47 26.67
C VAL A 225 -28.15 -5.50 25.49
N GLU A 226 -28.73 -4.33 25.74
CA GLU A 226 -28.82 -3.25 24.74
C GLU A 226 -27.45 -2.58 24.51
N LYS A 227 -26.63 -2.52 25.56
CA LYS A 227 -25.30 -1.89 25.54
C LYS A 227 -24.29 -2.73 24.75
N THR A 228 -23.63 -2.11 23.78
CA THR A 228 -22.49 -2.70 23.07
C THR A 228 -21.20 -2.07 23.54
N CYS A 229 -20.19 -2.89 23.87
CA CYS A 229 -18.90 -2.48 24.44
C CYS A 229 -17.73 -2.99 23.60
N ILE A 230 -16.91 -2.07 23.13
CA ILE A 230 -15.75 -2.30 22.26
C ILE A 230 -14.48 -2.14 23.08
N TYR A 231 -13.63 -3.16 23.09
CA TYR A 231 -12.41 -3.17 23.89
C TYR A 231 -11.16 -2.71 23.13
N SER A 232 -10.86 -3.32 21.98
CA SER A 232 -9.72 -2.90 21.16
C SER A 232 -10.00 -3.15 19.69
N VAL A 233 -9.69 -2.15 18.86
CA VAL A 233 -9.78 -2.22 17.41
C VAL A 233 -8.45 -1.78 16.79
N ARG A 234 -7.93 -2.58 15.88
CA ARG A 234 -6.70 -2.26 15.13
C ARG A 234 -7.00 -2.16 13.65
N VAL A 235 -6.31 -1.24 12.99
CA VAL A 235 -6.45 -1.01 11.54
C VAL A 235 -5.07 -1.17 10.93
N PHE A 236 -4.84 -2.30 10.29
CA PHE A 236 -3.55 -2.63 9.70
C PHE A 236 -3.50 -2.20 8.23
N GLY A 237 -2.41 -1.54 7.88
CA GLY A 237 -2.22 -1.07 6.52
C GLY A 237 -0.89 -0.42 6.30
N ILE A 238 -0.69 0.07 5.07
CA ILE A 238 0.56 0.70 4.66
C ILE A 238 0.35 2.21 4.48
N PRO A 239 1.16 3.05 5.14
CA PRO A 239 1.10 4.48 4.94
C PRO A 239 1.48 4.88 3.52
N ARG A 240 0.70 5.79 2.92
CA ARG A 240 0.94 6.34 1.57
C ARG A 240 2.32 6.99 1.40
N SER A 241 2.89 7.55 2.47
CA SER A 241 4.23 8.13 2.42
C SER A 241 5.31 7.10 2.11
N LEU A 242 5.18 5.88 2.65
CA LEU A 242 6.14 4.80 2.40
C LEU A 242 6.04 4.28 0.96
N PHE A 243 4.83 4.17 0.42
CA PHE A 243 4.64 3.86 -1.00
C PHE A 243 5.34 4.85 -1.92
N ARG A 244 5.23 6.15 -1.65
CA ARG A 244 5.92 7.17 -2.46
C ARG A 244 7.44 7.06 -2.35
N THR A 245 7.97 6.79 -1.17
CA THR A 245 9.42 6.66 -0.96
C THR A 245 9.97 5.40 -1.66
N GLU A 246 9.32 4.26 -1.53
CA GLU A 246 9.75 3.02 -2.19
C GLU A 246 9.55 3.06 -3.71
N GLN A 247 8.46 3.65 -4.20
CA GLN A 247 8.29 3.90 -5.64
C GLN A 247 9.40 4.79 -6.18
N LYS A 248 9.70 5.89 -5.49
CA LYS A 248 10.81 6.76 -5.86
C LYS A 248 12.13 5.98 -5.88
N LYS A 249 12.40 5.18 -4.85
CA LYS A 249 13.62 4.36 -4.79
C LYS A 249 13.73 3.36 -5.94
N LEU A 250 12.62 2.75 -6.36
CA LEU A 250 12.58 1.84 -7.50
C LEU A 250 12.77 2.57 -8.84
N GLU A 251 12.15 3.75 -9.01
CA GLU A 251 12.34 4.61 -10.17
C GLU A 251 13.79 5.09 -10.28
N ASP A 252 14.36 5.52 -9.16
CA ASP A 252 15.75 5.95 -9.03
C ASP A 252 16.69 4.78 -9.42
N LYS A 253 16.45 3.58 -8.90
CA LYS A 253 17.23 2.37 -9.26
C LYS A 253 17.15 2.05 -10.77
N LYS A 254 15.97 2.10 -11.38
CA LYS A 254 15.80 1.86 -12.82
C LYS A 254 16.57 2.89 -13.65
N LYS A 255 16.54 4.16 -13.24
CA LYS A 255 17.34 5.22 -13.87
C LYS A 255 18.83 4.95 -13.74
N CYS A 256 19.30 4.49 -12.57
CA CYS A 256 20.70 4.10 -12.39
C CYS A 256 21.10 2.97 -13.35
N GLU A 257 20.28 1.92 -13.45
CA GLU A 257 20.51 0.77 -14.34
C GLU A 257 20.54 1.20 -15.82
N GLU A 258 19.62 2.07 -16.24
CA GLU A 258 19.58 2.61 -17.61
C GLU A 258 20.82 3.45 -17.93
N LEU A 259 21.24 4.33 -17.01
CA LEU A 259 22.45 5.14 -17.16
C LEU A 259 23.70 4.27 -17.26
N ALA A 260 23.84 3.25 -16.41
CA ALA A 260 24.96 2.32 -16.44
C ALA A 260 24.99 1.50 -17.75
N TRP A 261 23.83 1.05 -18.23
CA TRP A 261 23.72 0.32 -19.49
C TRP A 261 24.11 1.18 -20.69
N ASN A 262 23.58 2.42 -20.76
CA ASN A 262 23.88 3.36 -21.84
C ASN A 262 25.35 3.76 -21.84
N TYR A 263 25.99 3.91 -20.68
CA TYR A 263 27.43 4.16 -20.61
C TYR A 263 28.24 3.07 -21.33
N GLN A 264 27.87 1.80 -21.12
CA GLN A 264 28.59 0.66 -21.71
C GLN A 264 28.28 0.43 -23.18
N HIS A 265 27.05 0.73 -23.63
CA HIS A 265 26.56 0.32 -24.95
C HIS A 265 26.34 1.49 -25.94
N SER A 266 26.17 2.72 -25.45
CA SER A 266 25.84 3.87 -26.30
C SER A 266 26.31 5.19 -25.68
N SER A 267 27.55 5.58 -25.98
CA SER A 267 28.15 6.83 -25.49
C SER A 267 27.36 8.08 -25.89
N LEU A 268 26.71 8.07 -27.06
CA LEU A 268 25.86 9.15 -27.54
C LEU A 268 24.60 9.29 -26.68
N VAL A 269 23.85 8.21 -26.47
CA VAL A 269 22.64 8.24 -25.64
C VAL A 269 22.98 8.61 -24.21
N TYR A 270 24.04 8.02 -23.66
CA TYR A 270 24.55 8.37 -22.33
C TYR A 270 24.87 9.87 -22.22
N SER A 271 25.51 10.47 -23.22
CA SER A 271 25.85 11.90 -23.23
C SER A 271 24.62 12.83 -23.25
N TRP A 272 23.45 12.35 -23.64
CA TRP A 272 22.23 13.15 -23.79
C TRP A 272 21.27 13.02 -22.60
N GLN A 273 21.53 12.09 -21.67
CA GLN A 273 20.72 11.90 -20.47
C GLN A 273 21.05 12.95 -19.38
N GLU A 274 20.02 13.39 -18.65
CA GLU A 274 20.18 14.31 -17.51
C GLU A 274 20.94 13.61 -16.39
N LYS A 275 22.15 14.11 -16.13
CA LYS A 275 23.03 13.57 -15.10
C LYS A 275 23.86 14.71 -14.52
N ASN A 276 23.92 14.76 -13.20
CA ASN A 276 24.89 15.56 -12.47
C ASN A 276 25.23 14.83 -11.16
N CYS A 277 26.37 15.20 -10.57
CA CYS A 277 26.89 14.50 -9.40
C CYS A 277 25.86 14.54 -8.23
N THR A 278 25.10 15.64 -8.07
CA THR A 278 24.05 15.77 -7.03
C THR A 278 22.85 14.84 -7.25
N LEU A 279 22.37 14.73 -8.48
CA LEU A 279 21.24 13.88 -8.88
C LEU A 279 21.60 12.41 -8.67
N LEU A 280 22.76 11.98 -9.18
CA LEU A 280 23.25 10.60 -9.03
C LEU A 280 23.48 10.23 -7.56
N TYR A 281 24.01 11.15 -6.76
CA TYR A 281 24.19 10.96 -5.32
C TYR A 281 22.84 10.81 -4.60
N SER A 282 21.85 11.64 -4.95
CA SER A 282 20.51 11.59 -4.34
C SER A 282 19.72 10.31 -4.66
N MET A 283 20.09 9.63 -5.76
CA MET A 283 19.50 8.37 -6.22
C MET A 283 20.31 7.14 -5.76
N GLU A 284 21.41 7.33 -5.02
CA GLU A 284 22.34 6.26 -4.59
C GLU A 284 22.99 5.48 -5.76
N CYS A 285 23.03 6.03 -6.98
CA CYS A 285 23.54 5.34 -8.19
C CYS A 285 25.07 5.16 -8.24
N CYS A 286 25.80 5.63 -7.23
CA CYS A 286 27.25 5.80 -7.33
C CYS A 286 28.05 4.49 -7.31
N SER A 287 27.48 3.37 -6.87
CA SER A 287 28.09 2.05 -6.99
C SER A 287 28.03 1.48 -8.41
N ASP A 288 27.02 1.92 -9.18
CA ASP A 288 26.66 1.30 -10.46
C ASP A 288 27.18 2.13 -11.65
N CYS A 289 27.50 3.41 -11.42
CA CYS A 289 28.05 4.31 -12.42
C CYS A 289 29.58 4.42 -12.33
N PRO A 290 30.33 4.26 -13.43
CA PRO A 290 31.79 4.24 -13.44
C PRO A 290 32.47 5.60 -13.14
N GLU A 291 31.70 6.70 -13.07
CA GLU A 291 32.22 8.07 -12.88
C GLU A 291 31.72 8.74 -11.58
N CYS A 292 31.18 8.02 -10.60
CA CYS A 292 30.65 8.70 -9.42
C CYS A 292 31.76 9.25 -8.48
N CYS A 293 31.86 10.59 -8.47
CA CYS A 293 32.35 11.46 -7.39
C CYS A 293 33.77 11.25 -6.82
N SER A 294 34.69 10.57 -7.51
CA SER A 294 36.13 10.69 -7.23
C SER A 294 36.86 11.62 -8.22
N GLU A 295 36.29 11.83 -9.42
CA GLU A 295 36.85 12.71 -10.45
C GLU A 295 35.73 13.52 -11.19
N CYS A 296 35.03 14.47 -10.53
CA CYS A 296 33.95 15.23 -11.22
C CYS A 296 34.52 16.36 -12.12
N LYS A 297 34.77 16.05 -13.41
CA LYS A 297 34.46 16.95 -14.54
C LYS A 297 33.35 16.32 -15.38
N MET A 298 32.22 15.98 -14.76
CA MET A 298 31.03 15.63 -15.54
C MET A 298 30.63 16.86 -16.35
N LYS A 299 30.57 16.71 -17.67
CA LYS A 299 30.29 17.82 -18.58
C LYS A 299 28.79 18.08 -18.54
N ASP A 300 28.39 19.13 -17.81
CA ASP A 300 26.99 19.57 -17.71
C ASP A 300 26.44 19.78 -19.13
N PHE A 301 25.49 18.94 -19.55
CA PHE A 301 24.83 19.10 -20.83
C PHE A 301 23.77 20.19 -20.71
N ASN A 302 24.13 21.42 -21.09
CA ASN A 302 23.23 22.56 -20.99
C ASN A 302 22.19 22.52 -22.12
N TYR A 303 21.10 21.78 -21.91
CA TYR A 303 19.97 21.65 -22.85
C TYR A 303 19.45 23.00 -23.35
N MET A 304 19.46 24.02 -22.47
CA MET A 304 19.02 25.37 -22.82
C MET A 304 19.93 26.03 -23.87
N PHE A 305 21.24 25.77 -23.83
CA PHE A 305 22.20 26.31 -24.79
C PHE A 305 22.03 25.67 -26.17
N PHE A 306 21.87 24.35 -26.24
CA PHE A 306 21.69 23.64 -27.51
C PHE A 306 20.31 23.85 -28.13
N GLY A 307 19.24 23.88 -27.32
CA GLY A 307 17.90 24.22 -27.80
C GLY A 307 17.85 25.60 -28.43
N ASN A 308 18.44 26.60 -27.76
CA ASN A 308 18.52 27.97 -28.30
C ASN A 308 19.40 28.05 -29.55
N THR A 309 20.50 27.29 -29.61
CA THR A 309 21.39 27.26 -30.77
C THR A 309 20.72 26.59 -31.98
N ALA A 310 20.04 25.46 -31.77
CA ALA A 310 19.30 24.75 -32.83
C ALA A 310 18.12 25.58 -33.34
N PHE A 311 17.36 26.22 -32.44
CA PHE A 311 16.27 27.12 -32.82
C PHE A 311 16.81 28.31 -33.64
N GLY A 312 17.93 28.90 -33.23
CA GLY A 312 18.59 29.97 -33.98
C GLY A 312 18.99 29.55 -35.40
N LEU A 313 19.52 28.34 -35.57
CA LEU A 313 19.87 27.80 -36.89
C LEU A 313 18.64 27.55 -37.78
N ILE A 314 17.53 27.08 -37.20
CA ILE A 314 16.27 26.88 -37.93
C ILE A 314 15.71 28.23 -38.40
N VAL A 315 15.71 29.25 -37.55
CA VAL A 315 15.25 30.60 -37.91
C VAL A 315 16.11 31.20 -39.03
N LEU A 316 17.43 31.02 -38.96
CA LEU A 316 18.36 31.44 -40.03
C LEU A 316 18.06 30.74 -41.36
N LEU A 317 17.80 29.43 -41.35
CA LEU A 317 17.42 28.67 -42.54
C LEU A 317 16.12 29.17 -43.16
N ILE A 318 15.10 29.42 -42.34
CA ILE A 318 13.81 29.95 -42.80
C ILE A 318 14.01 31.35 -43.44
N PHE A 319 14.82 32.21 -42.82
CA PHE A 319 15.12 33.53 -43.37
C PHE A 319 15.84 33.45 -44.72
N MET A 320 16.84 32.58 -44.86
CA MET A 320 17.54 32.36 -46.12
C MET A 320 16.61 31.87 -47.22
N LEU A 321 15.70 30.93 -46.91
CA LEU A 321 14.69 30.46 -47.86
C LEU A 321 13.74 31.57 -48.29
N ALA A 322 13.30 32.42 -47.37
CA ALA A 322 12.43 33.57 -47.68
C ALA A 322 13.12 34.58 -48.61
N VAL A 323 14.40 34.89 -48.37
CA VAL A 323 15.20 35.77 -49.24
C VAL A 323 15.35 35.17 -50.64
N ILE A 324 15.70 33.88 -50.74
CA ILE A 324 15.79 33.18 -52.03
C ILE A 324 14.46 33.26 -52.77
N TRP A 325 13.35 33.02 -52.07
CA TRP A 325 12.02 33.07 -52.66
C TRP A 325 11.66 34.47 -53.19
N GLY A 326 11.97 35.52 -52.43
CA GLY A 326 11.78 36.90 -52.86
C GLY A 326 12.64 37.30 -54.07
N VAL A 327 13.89 36.84 -54.13
CA VAL A 327 14.78 37.08 -55.30
C VAL A 327 14.25 36.36 -56.54
N VAL A 328 13.79 35.11 -56.40
CA VAL A 328 13.19 34.35 -57.50
C VAL A 328 11.93 35.04 -58.02
N ASP A 329 11.09 35.57 -57.14
CA ASP A 329 9.89 36.30 -57.53
C ASP A 329 10.20 37.61 -58.26
N MET A 330 11.19 38.37 -57.76
CA MET A 330 11.68 39.58 -58.42
C MET A 330 12.25 39.29 -59.82
N LEU A 331 13.03 38.21 -59.97
CA LEU A 331 13.58 37.79 -61.27
C LEU A 331 12.47 37.34 -62.25
N LYS A 332 11.43 36.67 -61.76
CA LYS A 332 10.24 36.33 -62.57
C LYS A 332 9.53 37.59 -63.07
N ASN A 333 9.35 38.59 -62.20
CA ASN A 333 8.70 39.86 -62.55
C ASN A 333 9.53 40.68 -63.54
N LEU A 334 10.87 40.70 -63.41
CA LEU A 334 11.76 41.36 -64.38
C LEU A 334 11.72 40.68 -65.76
N LYS A 335 11.67 39.34 -65.80
CA LYS A 335 11.56 38.58 -67.06
C LYS A 335 10.20 38.73 -67.74
N ALA A 336 9.13 38.90 -66.97
CA ALA A 336 7.80 39.19 -67.51
C ALA A 336 7.74 40.59 -68.15
N ASN A 337 8.44 41.58 -67.55
CA ASN A 337 8.50 42.94 -68.09
C ASN A 337 9.41 43.06 -69.33
N SER A 338 10.43 42.23 -69.48
CA SER A 338 11.31 42.24 -70.68
C SER A 338 10.70 41.57 -71.92
N VAL A 339 9.60 40.83 -71.78
CA VAL A 339 8.89 40.18 -72.91
C VAL A 339 7.77 41.07 -73.49
N ASN A 340 7.42 42.15 -72.79
CA ASN A 340 6.39 43.12 -73.19
C ASN A 340 6.96 44.45 -73.75
N VAL A 341 8.21 44.44 -74.25
CA VAL A 341 8.83 45.56 -74.98
C VAL A 341 9.12 45.16 -76.41
#